data_AF-A4YVN2-F1
#
_entry.id   AF-A4YVN2-F1
#
_cell.length_a   1.000
_cell.length_b   1.000
_cell.length_c   1.000
_cell.angle_alpha   90.00
_cell.angle_beta   90.00
_cell.angle_gamma   90.00
#
_symmetry.space_group_name_H-M   'P 1'
#
loop_
_entity.id
_entity.type
_entity.pdbx_description
1 polymer ?
#
loop_
_entity_poly.entity_id
_entity_poly.type
_entity_poly.pdbx_seq_one_letter_code
_entity_poly.pdbx_strand_id
1 'polypeptide(L)'
;MTLGSTLAEVQKINGRPFLMREFFTDGGGFVVDWKGGALDRPLPGGCRISVRFGKGRDENGVPQGDRISSGNLRARKWAPVVEQIVVHYPDK
;
A
#
# COMPACT_ATOMS: atom_id res chain seq x y z
N MET A 1 -4.58 -5.79 9.84
CA MET A 1 -4.64 -5.57 8.38
C MET A 1 -5.15 -6.84 7.75
N THR A 2 -6.10 -6.74 6.83
CA THR A 2 -6.74 -7.87 6.13
C THR A 2 -6.87 -7.53 4.65
N LEU A 3 -7.23 -8.51 3.82
CA LEU A 3 -7.81 -8.20 2.51
C LEU A 3 -9.06 -7.34 2.71
N GLY A 4 -9.29 -6.39 1.81
CA GLY A 4 -10.37 -5.41 1.92
C GLY A 4 -10.04 -4.20 2.81
N SER A 5 -8.93 -4.18 3.57
CA SER A 5 -8.53 -3.01 4.36
C SER A 5 -8.36 -1.78 3.44
N THR A 6 -8.86 -0.64 3.86
CA THR A 6 -8.78 0.63 3.14
C THR A 6 -7.40 1.28 3.27
N LEU A 7 -7.10 2.26 2.40
CA LEU A 7 -5.90 3.11 2.54
C LEU A 7 -5.78 3.74 3.93
N ALA A 8 -6.89 4.24 4.48
CA ALA A 8 -6.90 4.92 5.77
C ALA A 8 -6.58 3.97 6.93
N GLU A 9 -7.11 2.75 6.90
CA GLU A 9 -6.81 1.74 7.91
C GLU A 9 -5.34 1.32 7.85
N VAL A 10 -4.79 1.10 6.65
CA VAL A 10 -3.36 0.77 6.50
C VAL A 10 -2.48 1.94 6.93
N GLN A 11 -2.85 3.20 6.63
CA GLN A 11 -2.13 4.37 7.15
C GLN A 11 -2.18 4.44 8.68
N LYS A 12 -3.33 4.13 9.30
CA LYS A 12 -3.48 4.10 10.76
C LYS A 12 -2.58 3.04 11.39
N ILE A 13 -2.53 1.84 10.80
CA ILE A 13 -1.65 0.75 11.25
C ILE A 13 -0.18 1.16 11.08
N ASN A 14 0.18 1.75 9.94
CA ASN A 14 1.55 2.22 9.68
C ASN A 14 1.94 3.42 10.56
N GLY A 15 0.96 4.15 11.11
CA GLY A 15 1.12 5.35 11.90
C GLY A 15 1.46 6.60 11.09
N ARG A 16 1.55 6.51 9.75
CA ARG A 16 1.90 7.61 8.84
C ARG A 16 1.59 7.28 7.37
N PRO A 17 1.55 8.28 6.48
CA PRO A 17 1.52 8.05 5.05
C PRO A 17 2.73 7.26 4.54
N PHE A 18 2.45 6.31 3.66
CA PHE A 18 3.40 5.52 2.86
C PHE A 18 3.28 5.85 1.36
N LEU A 19 4.27 5.44 0.57
CA LEU A 19 4.30 5.60 -0.89
C LEU A 19 3.84 4.33 -1.60
N MET A 20 3.09 4.54 -2.68
CA MET A 20 2.64 3.50 -3.59
C MET A 20 3.06 3.81 -5.02
N ARG A 21 3.10 2.80 -5.90
CA ARG A 21 3.26 2.96 -7.35
C ARG A 21 2.27 2.10 -8.12
N GLU A 22 2.23 2.25 -9.45
CA GLU A 22 1.58 1.33 -10.41
C GLU A 22 0.05 1.15 -10.25
N PHE A 23 -0.61 2.13 -9.63
CA PHE A 23 -2.02 2.03 -9.25
C PHE A 23 -2.99 1.73 -10.41
N PHE A 24 -2.69 2.25 -11.60
CA PHE A 24 -3.53 2.11 -12.81
C PHE A 24 -2.95 1.20 -13.89
N THR A 25 -1.79 0.60 -13.63
CA THR A 25 -1.32 -0.51 -14.47
C THR A 25 -1.89 -1.81 -13.91
N ASP A 26 -1.64 -2.92 -14.59
CA ASP A 26 -2.01 -4.25 -14.07
C ASP A 26 -1.27 -4.62 -12.79
N GLY A 27 -0.33 -3.79 -12.35
CA GLY A 27 0.34 -3.88 -11.06
C GLY A 27 -0.49 -3.41 -9.87
N GLY A 28 -1.51 -2.56 -10.03
CA GLY A 28 -2.22 -1.98 -8.88
C GLY A 28 -1.30 -1.21 -7.91
N GLY A 29 -1.87 -0.66 -6.84
CA GLY A 29 -1.16 0.22 -5.90
C GLY A 29 -0.16 -0.51 -5.00
N PHE A 30 1.00 -0.89 -5.51
CA PHE A 30 2.05 -1.52 -4.71
C PHE A 30 2.65 -0.54 -3.72
N VAL A 31 2.67 -0.90 -2.43
CA VAL A 31 3.42 -0.16 -1.43
C VAL A 31 4.92 -0.39 -1.65
N VAL A 32 5.66 0.70 -1.81
CA VAL A 32 7.10 0.67 -2.12
C VAL A 32 7.98 1.31 -1.05
N ASP A 33 7.39 2.07 -0.13
CA ASP A 33 8.13 2.71 0.97
C ASP A 33 7.14 3.05 2.09
N TRP A 34 7.32 2.44 3.27
CA TRP A 34 6.50 2.67 4.47
C TRP A 34 6.83 3.98 5.20
N LYS A 35 7.85 4.72 4.72
CA LYS A 35 8.31 6.01 5.22
C LYS A 35 8.73 6.00 6.69
N GLY A 36 9.39 4.93 7.14
CA GLY A 36 9.77 4.76 8.55
C GLY A 36 8.59 4.54 9.48
N GLY A 37 7.46 4.07 8.95
CA GLY A 37 6.28 3.72 9.73
C GLY A 37 6.41 2.37 10.44
N ALA A 38 5.38 1.97 11.17
CA ALA A 38 5.39 0.72 11.93
C ALA A 38 5.60 -0.50 11.02
N LEU A 39 5.11 -0.47 9.78
CA LEU A 39 5.22 -1.58 8.82
C LEU A 39 6.56 -1.62 8.08
N ASP A 40 7.43 -0.62 8.28
CA ASP A 40 8.80 -0.61 7.76
C ASP A 40 9.74 -1.53 8.56
N ARG A 41 9.30 -1.93 9.76
CA ARG A 41 10.06 -2.78 10.67
C ARG A 41 9.70 -4.24 10.46
N PRO A 42 10.65 -5.17 10.66
CA PRO A 42 10.32 -6.58 10.78
C PRO A 42 9.29 -6.82 11.89
N LEU A 43 8.33 -7.69 11.62
CA LEU A 43 7.41 -8.24 12.61
C LEU A 43 8.14 -9.17 13.58
N PRO A 44 7.54 -9.51 14.73
CA PRO A 44 8.05 -10.59 15.57
C PRO A 44 8.29 -11.86 14.74
N GLY A 45 9.48 -12.43 14.84
CA GLY A 45 9.94 -13.52 13.97
C GLY A 45 10.70 -13.08 12.72
N GLY A 46 10.95 -11.79 12.54
CA GLY A 46 11.82 -11.25 11.49
C GLY A 46 11.16 -11.07 10.11
N CYS A 47 9.90 -11.48 9.95
CA CYS A 47 9.18 -11.34 8.68
C CYS A 47 8.91 -9.88 8.34
N ARG A 48 8.92 -9.53 7.05
CA ARG A 48 8.44 -8.24 6.55
C ARG A 48 7.15 -8.43 5.75
N ILE A 49 6.38 -7.35 5.61
CA ILE A 49 5.17 -7.37 4.80
C ILE A 49 5.21 -6.33 3.70
N SER A 50 4.70 -6.71 2.53
CA SER A 50 4.35 -5.79 1.44
C SER A 50 2.87 -5.91 1.15
N VAL A 51 2.29 -4.82 0.66
CA VAL A 51 0.85 -4.69 0.41
C VAL A 51 0.66 -4.18 -0.99
N ARG A 52 -0.37 -4.70 -1.66
CA ARG A 52 -0.85 -4.19 -2.95
C ARG A 52 -2.32 -3.85 -2.84
N PHE A 53 -2.63 -2.65 -3.29
CA PHE A 53 -3.99 -2.14 -3.42
C PHE A 53 -4.54 -2.41 -4.82
N GLY A 54 -5.85 -2.65 -4.92
CA GLY A 54 -6.56 -2.70 -6.20
C GLY A 54 -6.64 -1.35 -6.91
N LYS A 55 -7.19 -1.33 -8.13
CA LYS A 55 -7.36 -0.12 -8.97
C LYS A 55 -8.38 0.89 -8.40
N GLY A 56 -9.19 0.50 -7.41
CA GLY A 56 -10.22 1.36 -6.82
C GLY A 56 -11.46 1.54 -7.73
N ARG A 57 -12.27 2.57 -7.45
CA ARG A 57 -13.56 2.83 -8.13
C ARG A 57 -13.50 3.80 -9.31
N ASP A 58 -12.35 4.43 -9.55
CA ASP A 58 -12.18 5.45 -10.58
C ASP A 58 -10.99 5.08 -11.47
N GLU A 59 -11.30 4.40 -12.58
CA GLU A 59 -10.35 3.91 -13.58
C GLU A 59 -9.77 5.00 -14.48
N ASN A 60 -10.31 6.23 -14.41
CA ASN A 60 -9.91 7.36 -15.26
C ASN A 60 -8.80 8.23 -14.65
N GLY A 61 -8.36 7.94 -13.41
CA GLY A 61 -7.22 8.63 -12.80
C GLY A 61 -5.91 8.08 -13.37
N VAL A 62 -5.05 8.92 -13.97
CA VAL A 62 -3.68 8.49 -14.33
C VAL A 62 -2.69 9.15 -13.36
N PRO A 63 -1.92 8.34 -12.62
CA PRO A 63 -0.46 8.39 -12.76
C PRO A 63 0.08 7.02 -13.16
N GLN A 64 0.58 6.91 -14.40
CA GLN A 64 1.42 5.80 -14.83
C GLN A 64 2.85 6.07 -14.32
N GLY A 65 3.42 5.11 -13.59
CA GLY A 65 4.83 5.10 -13.19
C GLY A 65 5.19 5.91 -11.93
N ASP A 66 4.53 7.03 -11.66
CA ASP A 66 4.90 7.91 -10.54
C ASP A 66 4.47 7.36 -9.16
N ARG A 67 5.30 7.65 -8.15
CA ARG A 67 5.01 7.33 -6.76
C ARG A 67 3.96 8.28 -6.21
N ILE A 68 2.90 7.75 -5.60
CA ILE A 68 1.85 8.53 -4.94
C ILE A 68 1.81 8.23 -3.45
N SER A 69 1.68 9.28 -2.64
CA SER A 69 1.46 9.13 -1.19
C SER A 69 0.03 8.67 -0.91
N SER A 70 -0.13 7.73 0.02
CA SER A 70 -1.43 7.36 0.61
C SER A 70 -2.16 8.54 1.29
N GLY A 71 -1.43 9.61 1.65
CA GLY A 71 -2.02 10.86 2.13
C GLY A 71 -2.58 11.77 1.03
N ASN A 72 -2.34 11.46 -0.25
CA ASN A 72 -2.80 12.28 -1.38
C ASN A 72 -4.33 12.18 -1.52
N LEU A 73 -5.00 13.32 -1.72
CA LEU A 73 -6.46 13.39 -1.86
C LEU A 73 -6.98 12.57 -3.05
N ARG A 74 -6.23 12.47 -4.16
CA ARG A 74 -6.60 11.64 -5.32
C ARG A 74 -6.57 10.15 -4.97
N ALA A 75 -5.50 9.69 -4.31
CA ALA A 75 -5.38 8.30 -3.87
C ALA A 75 -6.55 7.87 -2.97
N ARG A 76 -7.01 8.78 -2.08
CA ARG A 76 -8.16 8.54 -1.22
C ARG A 76 -9.48 8.48 -1.99
N LYS A 77 -9.66 9.34 -3.01
CA LYS A 77 -10.88 9.36 -3.84
C LYS A 77 -11.08 8.07 -4.63
N TRP A 78 -9.99 7.43 -5.07
CA TRP A 78 -10.06 6.13 -5.76
C TRP A 78 -10.58 5.01 -4.86
N ALA A 79 -10.57 5.22 -3.54
CA ALA A 79 -11.09 4.27 -2.55
C ALA A 79 -10.61 2.82 -2.77
N PRO A 80 -9.31 2.59 -3.00
CA PRO A 80 -8.82 1.23 -3.15
C PRO A 80 -8.87 0.48 -1.82
N VAL A 81 -8.81 -0.83 -1.94
CA VAL A 81 -8.66 -1.74 -0.83
C VAL A 81 -7.48 -2.68 -1.07
N VAL A 82 -6.97 -3.26 0.02
CA VAL A 82 -5.92 -4.28 -0.05
C VAL A 82 -6.45 -5.53 -0.76
N GLU A 83 -5.80 -5.92 -1.84
CA GLU A 83 -6.11 -7.14 -2.60
C GLU A 83 -5.06 -8.22 -2.43
N GLN A 84 -3.84 -7.85 -2.03
CA GLN A 84 -2.76 -8.80 -1.77
C GLN A 84 -1.90 -8.34 -0.61
N ILE A 85 -1.55 -9.31 0.23
CA ILE A 85 -0.56 -9.19 1.31
C ILE A 85 0.54 -10.20 1.00
N VAL A 86 1.78 -9.72 0.91
CA VAL A 86 2.96 -10.55 0.71
C VAL A 86 3.74 -10.59 2.00
N VAL A 87 4.06 -11.79 2.46
CA VAL A 87 4.92 -12.02 3.64
C VAL A 87 6.30 -12.45 3.14
N HIS A 88 7.31 -11.68 3.52
CA HIS A 88 8.71 -11.98 3.25
C HIS A 88 9.30 -12.59 4.51
N TYR A 89 9.77 -13.83 4.41
CA TYR A 89 10.45 -14.49 5.50
C TYR A 89 11.90 -14.00 5.59
N PRO A 90 12.48 -13.89 6.80
CA PRO A 90 13.90 -13.60 6.93
C PRO A 90 14.72 -14.76 6.33
N ASP A 91 15.90 -14.44 5.80
CA ASP A 91 16.90 -15.46 5.48
C ASP A 91 17.29 -16.20 6.77
N LYS A 92 17.58 -17.51 6.63
CA LYS A 92 17.91 -18.39 7.76
C LYS A 92 19.20 -17.98 8.48
#